data_AF-A0AA51L164-F1
#
_entry.id   AF-A0AA51L164-F1
#
_cell.length_a   1.000
_cell.length_b   1.000
_cell.length_c   1.000
_cell.angle_alpha   90.00
_cell.angle_beta   90.00
_cell.angle_gamma   90.00
#
_symmetry.space_group_name_H-M   'P 1'
#
loop_
_entity.id
_entity.type
_entity.pdbx_description
1 polymer ?
#
loop_
_entity_poly.entity_id
_entity_poly.type
_entity_poly.pdbx_seq_one_letter_code
_entity_poly.pdbx_strand_id
1 'polypeptide(L)'
;MITTNLTRPVSKKLLLAMLIITLGSEAVLYLSRYSYLFNALYEGIMVGSIFIGYKLYGRLKDETAVLPTKRQYILQFSKVYLVFFIGSLLINTFSTAVFRDFSDNYDQYVEESTTVATSSYKEDDSGGAVGGASAIFEWFDTAGYDFYADLLAGLEEVYRLSYMIIFLFVFKKIFRRKWESGSRDIFLMLALFLSSLLFGAGDSLDTERDWRVVIGSVVSFTDMGLLLGILLLRTRNLLMLIMVHSFYDIMTTASWYYSHYTDMLCAAIIFIVFLVLRGRENRSQKMKLAAEGQTA
;
A
#
# COMPACT_ATOMS: atom_id res chain seq x y z
N MET A 1 20.46 -0.08 -13.98
CA MET A 1 19.52 1.03 -13.72
C MET A 1 18.10 0.46 -13.65
N ILE A 2 17.30 0.79 -12.62
CA ILE A 2 16.01 0.13 -12.33
C ILE A 2 15.03 0.17 -13.51
N THR A 3 14.99 1.27 -14.26
CA THR A 3 14.19 1.46 -15.48
C THR A 3 14.47 0.41 -16.56
N THR A 4 15.70 -0.09 -16.64
CA THR A 4 16.09 -1.12 -17.61
C THR A 4 15.52 -2.49 -17.22
N ASN A 5 15.47 -2.78 -15.91
CA ASN A 5 14.89 -4.04 -15.42
C ASN A 5 13.36 -4.01 -15.50
N LEU A 6 12.72 -2.89 -15.15
CA LEU A 6 11.28 -2.70 -15.24
C LEU A 6 10.77 -2.83 -16.68
N THR A 7 11.53 -2.31 -17.66
CA THR A 7 11.16 -2.35 -19.09
C THR A 7 11.69 -3.57 -19.85
N ARG A 8 12.14 -4.63 -19.17
CA ARG A 8 12.46 -5.92 -19.81
C ARG A 8 11.21 -6.49 -20.50
N PRO A 9 11.35 -7.24 -21.62
CA PRO A 9 10.21 -7.85 -22.30
C PRO A 9 9.30 -8.63 -21.33
N VAL A 10 7.99 -8.48 -21.49
CA VAL A 10 6.97 -9.23 -20.74
C VAL A 10 6.28 -10.20 -21.69
N SER A 11 5.89 -11.37 -21.19
CA SER A 11 5.05 -12.27 -21.97
C SER A 11 3.65 -11.66 -22.15
N LYS A 12 2.96 -12.00 -23.25
CA LYS A 12 1.59 -11.55 -23.49
C LYS A 12 0.64 -11.89 -22.32
N LYS A 13 0.84 -13.07 -21.71
CA LYS A 13 0.09 -13.52 -20.53
C LYS A 13 0.32 -12.60 -19.32
N LEU A 14 1.58 -12.21 -19.07
CA LEU A 14 1.90 -11.30 -17.95
C LEU A 14 1.40 -9.88 -18.22
N LEU A 15 1.48 -9.40 -19.46
CA LEU A 15 0.93 -8.09 -19.83
C LEU A 15 -0.59 -8.05 -19.64
N LEU A 16 -1.31 -9.08 -20.09
CA LEU A 16 -2.74 -9.18 -19.87
C LEU A 16 -3.08 -9.23 -18.37
N ALA A 17 -2.33 -10.02 -17.60
CA ALA A 17 -2.51 -10.11 -16.16
C ALA A 17 -2.28 -8.75 -15.47
N MET A 18 -1.22 -8.01 -15.85
CA MET A 18 -0.98 -6.64 -15.37
C MET A 18 -2.12 -5.68 -15.73
N LEU A 19 -2.71 -5.79 -16.93
CA LEU A 19 -3.86 -4.98 -17.32
C LEU A 19 -5.12 -5.31 -16.51
N ILE A 20 -5.37 -6.59 -16.24
CA ILE A 20 -6.50 -7.05 -15.41
C ILE A 20 -6.36 -6.50 -13.99
N ILE A 21 -5.19 -6.64 -13.36
CA ILE A 21 -5.02 -6.13 -11.99
C ILE A 21 -4.88 -4.61 -11.91
N THR A 22 -4.90 -3.90 -13.04
CA THR A 22 -4.82 -2.43 -13.07
C THR A 22 -6.12 -1.80 -13.50
N LEU A 23 -6.38 -1.77 -14.80
CA LEU A 23 -7.63 -1.22 -15.32
C LEU A 23 -8.84 -2.05 -14.88
N GLY A 24 -8.65 -3.37 -14.74
CA GLY A 24 -9.72 -4.26 -14.26
C GLY A 24 -10.01 -4.07 -12.77
N SER A 25 -9.00 -3.89 -11.92
CA SER A 25 -9.23 -3.63 -10.48
C SER A 25 -9.93 -2.28 -10.29
N GLU A 26 -9.54 -1.22 -10.99
CA GLU A 26 -10.22 0.08 -10.92
C GLU A 26 -11.66 0.02 -11.41
N ALA A 27 -11.90 -0.65 -12.54
CA ALA A 27 -13.26 -0.78 -13.06
C ALA A 27 -14.15 -1.56 -12.10
N VAL A 28 -13.63 -2.63 -11.50
CA VAL A 28 -14.36 -3.45 -10.54
C VAL A 28 -14.55 -2.71 -9.22
N LEU A 29 -13.55 -1.98 -8.73
CA LEU A 29 -13.63 -1.13 -7.53
C LEU A 29 -14.67 -0.02 -7.72
N TYR A 30 -14.68 0.67 -8.86
CA TYR A 30 -15.71 1.66 -9.17
C TYR A 30 -17.12 1.07 -9.25
N LEU A 31 -17.25 -0.22 -9.60
CA LEU A 31 -18.53 -0.91 -9.66
C LEU A 31 -18.93 -1.52 -8.31
N SER A 32 -18.01 -1.66 -7.35
CA SER A 32 -18.29 -2.22 -6.02
C SER A 32 -19.32 -1.36 -5.27
N ARG A 33 -19.31 -0.05 -5.49
CA ARG A 33 -20.31 0.90 -4.98
C ARG A 33 -21.76 0.57 -5.34
N TYR A 34 -21.97 -0.23 -6.38
CA TYR A 34 -23.30 -0.63 -6.84
C TYR A 34 -23.63 -2.09 -6.60
N SER A 35 -22.65 -2.94 -6.26
CA SER A 35 -22.90 -4.37 -6.07
C SER A 35 -21.79 -5.11 -5.33
N TYR A 36 -22.21 -5.91 -4.34
CA TYR A 36 -21.38 -6.84 -3.59
C TYR A 36 -20.62 -7.85 -4.46
N LEU A 37 -21.18 -8.22 -5.62
CA LEU A 37 -20.48 -9.09 -6.56
C LEU A 37 -19.17 -8.45 -7.02
N PHE A 38 -19.18 -7.15 -7.31
CA PHE A 38 -17.97 -6.45 -7.74
C PHE A 38 -16.98 -6.29 -6.58
N ASN A 39 -17.45 -6.13 -5.34
CA ASN A 39 -16.55 -6.18 -4.18
C ASN A 39 -15.84 -7.54 -4.06
N ALA A 40 -16.57 -8.65 -4.14
CA ALA A 40 -15.99 -10.00 -4.11
C ALA A 40 -15.04 -10.26 -5.29
N LEU A 41 -15.35 -9.71 -6.47
CA LEU A 41 -14.46 -9.78 -7.63
C LEU A 41 -13.18 -8.96 -7.41
N TYR A 42 -13.27 -7.79 -6.77
CA TYR A 42 -12.11 -6.97 -6.42
C TYR A 42 -11.16 -7.74 -5.51
N GLU A 43 -11.69 -8.32 -4.42
CA GLU A 43 -10.90 -9.17 -3.51
C GLU A 43 -10.27 -10.35 -4.25
N GLY A 44 -11.02 -11.00 -5.14
CA GLY A 44 -10.50 -12.09 -5.97
C GLY A 44 -9.34 -11.65 -6.87
N ILE A 45 -9.41 -10.45 -7.45
CA ILE A 45 -8.32 -9.84 -8.21
C ILE A 45 -7.12 -9.55 -7.30
N MET A 46 -7.34 -9.03 -6.10
CA MET A 46 -6.28 -8.75 -5.12
C MET A 46 -5.55 -10.02 -4.69
N VAL A 47 -6.28 -11.07 -4.31
CA VAL A 47 -5.68 -12.38 -3.99
C VAL A 47 -4.91 -12.94 -5.19
N GLY A 48 -5.48 -12.85 -6.40
CA GLY A 48 -4.84 -13.28 -7.64
C GLY A 48 -3.56 -12.48 -7.97
N SER A 49 -3.46 -11.24 -7.49
CA SER A 49 -2.31 -10.37 -7.74
C SER A 49 -1.01 -10.92 -7.13
N ILE A 50 -1.07 -11.78 -6.09
CA ILE A 50 0.09 -12.42 -5.46
C ILE A 50 0.98 -13.11 -6.51
N PHE A 51 0.36 -13.82 -7.46
CA PHE A 51 1.09 -14.53 -8.52
C PHE A 51 1.81 -13.60 -9.49
N ILE A 52 1.24 -12.41 -9.72
CA ILE A 52 1.83 -11.36 -10.56
C ILE A 52 2.93 -10.67 -9.76
N GLY A 53 2.68 -10.32 -8.51
CA GLY A 53 3.63 -9.73 -7.57
C GLY A 53 4.90 -10.57 -7.46
N TYR A 54 4.79 -11.90 -7.35
CA TYR A 54 5.94 -12.80 -7.36
C TYR A 54 6.80 -12.67 -8.64
N LYS A 55 6.16 -12.56 -9.81
CA LYS A 55 6.86 -12.37 -11.09
C LYS A 55 7.46 -10.97 -11.25
N LEU A 56 6.81 -9.95 -10.71
CA LEU A 56 7.29 -8.56 -10.77
C LEU A 56 8.37 -8.26 -9.73
N TYR A 57 8.35 -8.94 -8.58
CA TYR A 57 9.38 -8.83 -7.54
C TYR A 57 10.78 -9.06 -8.09
N GLY A 58 10.95 -10.07 -8.94
CA GLY A 58 12.23 -10.35 -9.61
C GLY A 58 12.74 -9.21 -10.51
N ARG A 59 11.87 -8.31 -10.98
CA ARG A 59 12.25 -7.15 -11.82
C ARG A 59 12.77 -5.96 -11.01
N LEU A 60 12.43 -5.89 -9.73
CA LEU A 60 12.94 -4.87 -8.81
C LEU A 60 14.30 -5.27 -8.24
N LYS A 61 14.54 -6.57 -8.05
CA LYS A 61 15.77 -7.09 -7.45
C LYS A 61 17.01 -6.68 -8.26
N ASP A 62 18.02 -6.19 -7.55
CA ASP A 62 19.35 -6.01 -8.12
C ASP A 62 20.05 -7.37 -8.14
N GLU A 63 20.43 -7.85 -9.33
CA GLU A 63 21.08 -9.16 -9.51
C GLU A 63 22.42 -9.25 -8.78
N THR A 64 23.00 -8.11 -8.42
CA THR A 64 24.30 -8.00 -7.73
C THR A 64 24.18 -7.84 -6.21
N ALA A 65 22.97 -7.67 -5.67
CA ALA A 65 22.78 -7.40 -4.24
C ALA A 65 22.90 -8.68 -3.40
N VAL A 66 23.77 -8.63 -2.40
CA VAL A 66 23.88 -9.64 -1.34
C VAL A 66 22.55 -9.75 -0.60
N LEU A 67 22.07 -10.98 -0.38
CA LEU A 67 20.84 -11.23 0.37
C LEU A 67 21.00 -10.68 1.81
N PRO A 68 20.12 -9.76 2.25
CA PRO A 68 20.22 -9.24 3.59
C PRO A 68 19.89 -10.32 4.63
N THR A 69 20.50 -10.18 5.81
CA THR A 69 20.23 -11.06 6.94
C THR A 69 18.83 -10.80 7.52
N LYS A 70 18.26 -11.76 8.28
CA LYS A 70 16.96 -11.57 8.97
C LYS A 70 16.89 -10.27 9.75
N ARG A 71 17.98 -9.92 10.44
CA ARG A 71 18.11 -8.68 11.19
C ARG A 71 18.05 -7.43 10.31
N GLN A 72 18.69 -7.47 9.15
CA GLN A 72 18.67 -6.37 8.20
C GLN A 72 17.29 -6.20 7.57
N TYR A 73 16.55 -7.28 7.34
CA TYR A 73 15.14 -7.19 6.94
C TYR A 73 14.29 -6.49 8.00
N ILE A 74 14.43 -6.87 9.28
CA ILE A 74 13.69 -6.21 10.37
C ILE A 74 14.07 -4.73 10.45
N LEU A 75 15.37 -4.40 10.40
CA LEU A 75 15.84 -3.01 10.39
C LEU A 75 15.31 -2.20 9.21
N GLN A 76 15.28 -2.80 8.03
CA GLN A 76 14.78 -2.15 6.82
C GLN A 76 13.26 -1.96 6.91
N PHE A 77 12.51 -2.98 7.36
CA PHE A 77 11.08 -2.87 7.62
C PHE A 77 10.79 -1.75 8.62
N SER A 78 11.42 -1.77 9.81
CA SER A 78 11.19 -0.73 10.82
C SER A 78 11.49 0.66 10.27
N LYS A 79 12.59 0.82 9.53
CA LYS A 79 12.93 2.12 8.92
C LYS A 79 11.87 2.57 7.91
N VAL A 80 11.44 1.68 7.02
CA VAL A 80 10.46 2.01 5.96
C VAL A 80 9.11 2.31 6.58
N TYR A 81 8.65 1.50 7.52
CA TYR A 81 7.42 1.71 8.28
C TYR A 81 7.43 3.05 9.00
N LEU A 82 8.49 3.38 9.75
CA LEU A 82 8.58 4.66 10.48
C LEU A 82 8.57 5.87 9.54
N VAL A 83 9.27 5.78 8.40
CA VAL A 83 9.25 6.86 7.40
C VAL A 83 7.85 7.00 6.80
N PHE A 84 7.19 5.88 6.51
CA PHE A 84 5.83 5.89 5.99
C PHE A 84 4.85 6.48 7.01
N PHE A 85 4.86 6.00 8.25
CA PHE A 85 4.01 6.47 9.35
C PHE A 85 4.18 7.97 9.63
N ILE A 86 5.42 8.47 9.70
CA ILE A 86 5.66 9.92 9.90
C ILE A 86 5.17 10.71 8.68
N GLY A 87 5.41 10.20 7.47
CA GLY A 87 4.95 10.84 6.26
C GLY A 87 3.43 10.88 6.15
N SER A 88 2.73 9.79 6.50
CA SER A 88 1.26 9.74 6.52
C SER A 88 0.68 10.69 7.57
N LEU A 89 1.30 10.81 8.75
CA LEU A 89 0.91 11.80 9.76
C LEU A 89 1.01 13.23 9.20
N LEU A 90 2.10 13.56 8.50
CA LEU A 90 2.29 14.87 7.89
C LEU A 90 1.27 15.14 6.79
N ILE A 91 1.01 14.16 5.92
CA ILE A 91 0.01 14.24 4.85
C ILE A 91 -1.38 14.45 5.46
N ASN A 92 -1.77 13.64 6.44
CA ASN A 92 -3.05 13.76 7.13
C ASN A 92 -3.20 15.13 7.79
N THR A 93 -2.18 15.62 8.49
CA THR A 93 -2.19 16.95 9.11
C THR A 93 -2.36 18.06 8.07
N PHE A 94 -1.65 17.95 6.94
CA PHE A 94 -1.76 18.91 5.84
C PHE A 94 -3.15 18.88 5.20
N SER A 95 -3.65 17.70 4.86
CA SER A 95 -4.99 17.53 4.26
C SER A 95 -6.08 18.04 5.17
N THR A 96 -6.00 17.75 6.47
CA THR A 96 -6.92 18.26 7.50
C THR A 96 -6.90 19.79 7.58
N ALA A 97 -5.71 20.40 7.48
CA ALA A 97 -5.57 21.85 7.54
C ALA A 97 -6.07 22.57 6.28
N VAL A 98 -5.88 21.96 5.10
CA VAL A 98 -6.21 22.57 3.80
C VAL A 98 -7.65 22.28 3.38
N PHE A 99 -8.15 21.06 3.64
CA PHE A 99 -9.48 20.60 3.26
C PHE A 99 -10.35 20.44 4.52
N ARG A 100 -10.85 21.56 5.06
CA ARG A 100 -11.69 21.55 6.28
C ARG A 100 -12.95 20.69 6.13
N ASP A 101 -13.59 20.71 4.96
CA ASP A 101 -14.77 19.87 4.68
C ASP A 101 -14.45 18.35 4.69
N PHE A 102 -13.19 17.98 4.45
CA PHE A 102 -12.69 16.60 4.62
C PHE A 102 -12.36 16.30 6.08
N SER A 103 -11.78 17.25 6.82
CA SER A 103 -11.51 17.12 8.26
C SER A 103 -12.80 16.94 9.06
N ASP A 104 -13.81 17.77 8.80
CA ASP A 104 -14.98 17.91 9.66
C ASP A 104 -15.90 16.68 9.62
N ASN A 105 -15.85 15.87 8.56
CA ASN A 105 -16.55 14.58 8.52
C ASN A 105 -15.61 13.37 8.40
N TYR A 106 -14.31 13.51 8.71
CA TYR A 106 -13.34 12.39 8.66
C TYR A 106 -13.77 11.19 9.52
N ASP A 107 -14.25 11.48 10.73
CA ASP A 107 -14.75 10.47 11.65
C ASP A 107 -16.01 9.77 11.11
N GLN A 108 -16.88 10.54 10.47
CA GLN A 108 -18.08 10.04 9.84
C GLN A 108 -17.76 9.20 8.60
N TYR A 109 -16.66 9.48 7.86
CA TYR A 109 -16.26 8.69 6.69
C TYR A 109 -15.73 7.32 7.06
N VAL A 110 -14.97 7.19 8.14
CA VAL A 110 -14.48 5.88 8.58
C VAL A 110 -15.62 5.05 9.16
N GLU A 111 -16.53 5.69 9.90
CA GLU A 111 -17.74 5.06 10.44
C GLU A 111 -18.75 4.66 9.33
N GLU A 112 -18.90 5.47 8.26
CA GLU A 112 -19.75 5.15 7.11
C GLU A 112 -19.18 4.02 6.24
N SER A 113 -17.86 3.96 6.07
CA SER A 113 -17.19 2.89 5.30
C SER A 113 -17.30 1.54 6.02
N THR A 114 -17.19 1.52 7.35
CA THR A 114 -17.40 0.32 8.18
C THR A 114 -18.88 -0.05 8.27
N THR A 115 -19.79 0.93 8.35
CA THR A 115 -21.24 0.67 8.37
C THR A 115 -21.78 0.21 7.03
N VAL A 116 -21.26 0.63 5.88
CA VAL A 116 -21.64 0.03 4.58
C VAL A 116 -21.15 -1.42 4.46
N ALA A 117 -20.01 -1.76 5.08
CA ALA A 117 -19.55 -3.15 5.18
C ALA A 117 -20.39 -4.00 6.16
N THR A 118 -20.97 -3.40 7.21
CA THR A 118 -21.72 -4.10 8.26
C THR A 118 -23.26 -3.94 8.22
N SER A 119 -23.80 -3.00 7.45
CA SER A 119 -25.25 -2.72 7.36
C SER A 119 -26.04 -3.87 6.73
N SER A 120 -25.35 -4.78 6.04
CA SER A 120 -25.93 -6.02 5.51
C SER A 120 -26.42 -7.01 6.58
N TYR A 121 -26.06 -6.83 7.86
CA TYR A 121 -26.45 -7.75 8.93
C TYR A 121 -27.31 -7.13 10.04
N LYS A 122 -27.46 -5.80 10.07
CA LYS A 122 -28.20 -5.09 11.15
C LYS A 122 -29.57 -4.55 10.76
N GLU A 123 -29.99 -4.64 9.50
CA GLU A 123 -31.24 -4.04 9.05
C GLU A 123 -32.52 -4.87 9.28
N ASP A 124 -32.47 -5.93 10.11
CA ASP A 124 -33.67 -6.74 10.41
C ASP A 124 -33.82 -7.14 11.89
N ASP A 125 -33.39 -6.27 12.82
CA ASP A 125 -33.63 -6.49 14.26
C ASP A 125 -34.93 -5.82 14.77
N SER A 126 -35.97 -5.84 13.93
CA SER A 126 -37.35 -5.67 14.38
C SER A 126 -38.13 -6.97 14.19
N GLY A 127 -37.83 -7.93 15.06
CA GLY A 127 -38.78 -8.98 15.43
C GLY A 127 -38.59 -10.32 14.71
N GLY A 128 -37.70 -11.16 15.22
CA GLY A 128 -37.71 -12.57 14.86
C GLY A 128 -36.53 -13.33 15.45
N ALA A 129 -36.72 -13.96 16.60
CA ALA A 129 -35.71 -14.80 17.24
C ALA A 129 -35.22 -15.94 16.31
N VAL A 130 -33.96 -15.90 15.88
CA VAL A 130 -33.23 -17.09 15.39
C VAL A 130 -31.73 -16.99 15.74
N GLY A 131 -31.30 -17.82 16.69
CA GLY A 131 -29.95 -18.40 16.75
C GLY A 131 -28.79 -17.46 17.10
N GLY A 132 -28.32 -17.53 18.35
CA GLY A 132 -27.10 -16.85 18.80
C GLY A 132 -25.88 -17.22 17.95
N ALA A 133 -25.48 -16.31 17.06
CA ALA A 133 -24.13 -16.32 16.53
C ALA A 133 -23.17 -16.18 17.72
N SER A 134 -22.14 -17.03 17.79
CA SER A 134 -21.14 -16.87 18.84
C SER A 134 -20.43 -15.52 18.63
N ALA A 135 -20.10 -14.79 19.70
CA ALA A 135 -19.39 -13.51 19.63
C ALA A 135 -18.11 -13.54 18.77
N ILE A 136 -17.53 -14.73 18.55
CA ILE A 136 -16.40 -14.96 17.66
C ILE A 136 -16.80 -14.76 16.19
N PHE A 137 -17.95 -15.28 15.76
CA PHE A 137 -18.44 -15.12 14.38
C PHE A 137 -18.86 -13.67 14.12
N GLU A 138 -19.51 -13.02 15.08
CA GLU A 138 -19.81 -11.57 14.99
C GLU A 138 -18.53 -10.73 14.87
N TRP A 139 -17.47 -11.09 15.60
CA TRP A 139 -16.18 -10.42 15.46
C TRP A 139 -15.54 -10.67 14.08
N PHE A 140 -15.63 -11.90 13.55
CA PHE A 140 -15.12 -12.22 12.22
C PHE A 140 -15.88 -11.45 11.13
N ASP A 141 -17.20 -11.36 11.23
CA ASP A 141 -18.07 -10.69 10.26
C ASP A 141 -17.95 -9.16 10.32
N THR A 142 -17.39 -8.62 11.41
CA THR A 142 -17.15 -7.18 11.59
C THR A 142 -15.65 -6.88 11.47
N ALA A 143 -14.95 -6.77 12.59
CA ALA A 143 -13.54 -6.40 12.64
C ALA A 143 -12.63 -7.35 11.86
N GLY A 144 -12.95 -8.65 11.84
CA GLY A 144 -12.16 -9.66 11.12
C GLY A 144 -12.14 -9.44 9.60
N TYR A 145 -13.26 -8.99 9.03
CA TYR A 145 -13.35 -8.64 7.61
C TYR A 145 -12.50 -7.40 7.30
N ASP A 146 -12.57 -6.36 8.12
CA ASP A 146 -11.77 -5.14 7.90
C ASP A 146 -10.26 -5.44 7.98
N PHE A 147 -9.82 -6.25 8.95
CA PHE A 147 -8.42 -6.69 9.01
C PHE A 147 -7.99 -7.53 7.80
N TYR A 148 -8.90 -8.32 7.23
CA TYR A 148 -8.65 -9.06 6.01
C TYR A 148 -8.55 -8.12 4.80
N ALA A 149 -9.45 -7.14 4.70
CA ALA A 149 -9.41 -6.10 3.67
C ALA A 149 -8.11 -5.29 3.74
N ASP A 150 -7.68 -4.85 4.93
CA ASP A 150 -6.39 -4.16 5.14
C ASP A 150 -5.18 -5.01 4.70
N LEU A 151 -5.24 -6.32 4.93
CA LEU A 151 -4.20 -7.23 4.47
C LEU A 151 -4.17 -7.30 2.94
N LEU A 152 -5.34 -7.31 2.28
CA LEU A 152 -5.44 -7.29 0.83
C LEU A 152 -5.06 -5.93 0.23
N ALA A 153 -5.35 -4.81 0.89
CA ALA A 153 -4.98 -3.46 0.46
C ALA A 153 -3.47 -3.32 0.25
N GLY A 154 -2.67 -4.00 1.08
CA GLY A 154 -1.22 -4.09 0.85
C GLY A 154 -0.84 -4.66 -0.53
N LEU A 155 -1.65 -5.52 -1.14
CA LEU A 155 -1.42 -6.08 -2.47
C LEU A 155 -1.65 -5.06 -3.60
N GLU A 156 -2.27 -3.92 -3.34
CA GLU A 156 -2.39 -2.80 -4.29
C GLU A 156 -1.00 -2.25 -4.70
N GLU A 157 0.03 -2.55 -3.93
CA GLU A 157 1.43 -2.34 -4.29
C GLU A 157 1.84 -3.09 -5.57
N VAL A 158 1.28 -4.29 -5.80
CA VAL A 158 1.48 -5.06 -7.03
C VAL A 158 0.82 -4.35 -8.21
N TYR A 159 -0.40 -3.88 -8.00
CA TYR A 159 -1.16 -3.07 -8.94
C TYR A 159 -0.39 -1.80 -9.33
N ARG A 160 0.11 -1.05 -8.34
CA ARG A 160 0.85 0.20 -8.59
C ARG A 160 2.14 -0.04 -9.37
N LEU A 161 2.92 -1.06 -9.00
CA LEU A 161 4.12 -1.44 -9.76
C LEU A 161 3.78 -1.83 -11.21
N SER A 162 2.65 -2.51 -11.41
CA SER A 162 2.17 -2.89 -12.73
C SER A 162 1.84 -1.66 -13.57
N TYR A 163 1.19 -0.65 -12.99
CA TYR A 163 0.96 0.63 -13.68
C TYR A 163 2.24 1.33 -14.07
N MET A 164 3.20 1.41 -13.15
CA MET A 164 4.49 2.03 -13.46
C MET A 164 5.14 1.34 -14.66
N ILE A 165 5.11 0.00 -14.73
CA ILE A 165 5.65 -0.76 -15.86
C ILE A 165 4.87 -0.48 -17.15
N ILE A 166 3.54 -0.47 -17.09
CA ILE A 166 2.66 -0.18 -18.25
C ILE A 166 2.95 1.23 -18.78
N PHE A 167 2.99 2.25 -17.93
CA PHE A 167 3.32 3.62 -18.32
C PHE A 167 4.71 3.72 -18.93
N LEU A 168 5.70 3.04 -18.35
CA LEU A 168 7.04 3.00 -18.94
C LEU A 168 7.05 2.35 -20.33
N PHE A 169 6.24 1.31 -20.57
CA PHE A 169 6.08 0.75 -21.92
C PHE A 169 5.43 1.72 -22.89
N VAL A 170 4.39 2.43 -22.45
CA VAL A 170 3.72 3.48 -23.23
C VAL A 170 4.70 4.60 -23.56
N PHE A 171 5.45 5.10 -22.59
CA PHE A 171 6.45 6.15 -22.79
C PHE A 171 7.59 5.72 -23.70
N LYS A 172 8.11 4.50 -23.52
CA LYS A 172 9.14 3.93 -24.40
C LYS A 172 8.66 3.83 -25.85
N LYS A 173 7.37 3.52 -26.07
CA LYS A 173 6.76 3.42 -27.39
C LYS A 173 6.52 4.78 -28.03
N ILE A 174 5.92 5.73 -27.28
CA ILE A 174 5.53 7.05 -27.79
C ILE A 174 6.75 7.97 -27.92
N PHE A 175 7.62 8.00 -26.91
CA PHE A 175 8.76 8.93 -26.82
C PHE A 175 10.10 8.25 -27.11
N ARG A 176 10.15 7.35 -28.09
CA ARG A 176 11.33 6.52 -28.39
C ARG A 176 12.64 7.31 -28.50
N ARG A 177 12.65 8.44 -29.21
CA ARG A 177 13.85 9.28 -29.38
C ARG A 177 14.36 9.84 -28.04
N LYS A 178 13.46 10.36 -27.19
CA LYS A 178 13.80 10.89 -25.86
C LYS A 178 14.17 9.78 -24.88
N TRP A 179 13.61 8.59 -25.03
CA TRP A 179 13.94 7.42 -24.22
C TRP A 179 15.35 6.88 -24.48
N GLU A 180 15.79 6.91 -25.75
CA GLU A 180 17.12 6.46 -26.17
C GLU A 180 18.22 7.50 -25.87
N SER A 181 17.92 8.79 -26.01
CA SER A 181 18.91 9.89 -25.86
C SER A 181 18.89 10.62 -24.51
N GLY A 182 17.80 10.53 -23.73
CA GLY A 182 17.58 11.33 -22.52
C GLY A 182 17.65 10.55 -21.21
N SER A 183 17.49 11.26 -20.10
CA SER A 183 17.41 10.65 -18.77
C SER A 183 16.12 9.85 -18.61
N ARG A 184 16.26 8.53 -18.45
CA ARG A 184 15.13 7.62 -18.21
C ARG A 184 14.45 7.83 -16.85
N ASP A 185 15.09 8.56 -15.94
CA ASP A 185 14.56 8.83 -14.60
C ASP A 185 13.32 9.74 -14.65
N ILE A 186 13.26 10.67 -15.60
CA ILE A 186 12.09 11.55 -15.77
C ILE A 186 10.83 10.73 -16.09
N PHE A 187 10.97 9.72 -16.97
CA PHE A 187 9.85 8.82 -17.29
C PHE A 187 9.45 7.95 -16.10
N LEU A 188 10.42 7.55 -15.26
CA LEU A 188 10.13 6.81 -14.04
C LEU A 188 9.39 7.68 -13.02
N MET A 189 9.82 8.92 -12.81
CA MET A 189 9.16 9.87 -11.92
C MET A 189 7.74 10.19 -12.40
N LEU A 190 7.55 10.35 -13.71
CA LEU A 190 6.23 10.56 -14.30
C LEU A 190 5.34 9.31 -14.14
N ALA A 191 5.89 8.12 -14.38
CA ALA A 191 5.14 6.86 -14.21
C ALA A 191 4.74 6.63 -12.74
N LEU A 192 5.64 6.95 -11.81
CA LEU A 192 5.38 6.94 -10.38
C LEU A 192 4.23 7.90 -10.05
N PHE A 193 4.34 9.17 -10.44
CA PHE A 193 3.32 10.18 -10.17
C PHE A 193 1.95 9.79 -10.73
N LEU A 194 1.88 9.34 -11.99
CA LEU A 194 0.62 8.89 -12.59
C LEU A 194 0.03 7.67 -11.88
N SER A 195 0.87 6.72 -11.47
CA SER A 195 0.38 5.54 -10.72
C SER A 195 -0.17 5.93 -9.35
N SER A 196 0.44 6.90 -8.67
CA SER A 196 -0.04 7.42 -7.38
C SER A 196 -1.33 8.21 -7.53
N LEU A 197 -1.47 8.99 -8.61
CA LEU A 197 -2.71 9.71 -8.91
C LEU A 197 -3.87 8.76 -9.20
N LEU A 198 -3.64 7.70 -9.98
CA LEU A 198 -4.66 6.69 -10.25
C LEU A 198 -5.06 5.92 -9.00
N PHE A 199 -4.08 5.58 -8.15
CA PHE A 199 -4.33 4.99 -6.84
C PHE A 199 -5.26 5.88 -6.00
N GLY A 200 -4.89 7.14 -5.78
CA GLY A 200 -5.73 8.04 -4.98
C GLY A 200 -7.09 8.35 -5.59
N ALA A 201 -7.20 8.39 -6.93
CA ALA A 201 -8.48 8.53 -7.61
C ALA A 201 -9.37 7.29 -7.48
N GLY A 202 -8.80 6.09 -7.58
CA GLY A 202 -9.51 4.82 -7.43
C GLY A 202 -10.17 4.71 -6.07
N ASP A 203 -9.39 4.90 -5.00
CA ASP A 203 -9.85 4.75 -3.61
C ASP A 203 -10.77 5.87 -3.14
N SER A 204 -10.84 6.99 -3.88
CA SER A 204 -11.74 8.09 -3.54
C SER A 204 -13.06 8.04 -4.30
N LEU A 205 -13.14 7.25 -5.37
CA LEU A 205 -14.31 7.11 -6.23
C LEU A 205 -15.06 5.79 -5.99
N ASP A 206 -14.58 4.97 -5.07
CA ASP A 206 -15.19 3.71 -4.62
C ASP A 206 -16.49 3.92 -3.82
N THR A 207 -16.73 5.15 -3.37
CA THR A 207 -17.85 5.54 -2.49
C THR A 207 -18.50 6.82 -3.01
N GLU A 208 -19.84 6.90 -2.96
CA GLU A 208 -20.56 8.12 -3.36
C GLU A 208 -20.42 9.19 -2.27
N ARG A 209 -19.74 10.30 -2.57
CA ARG A 209 -19.44 11.36 -1.59
C ARG A 209 -19.53 12.75 -2.21
N ASP A 210 -19.66 13.78 -1.34
CA ASP A 210 -19.57 15.17 -1.77
C ASP A 210 -18.21 15.45 -2.43
N TRP A 211 -18.24 16.22 -3.52
CA TRP A 211 -17.07 16.47 -4.35
C TRP A 211 -15.89 17.09 -3.59
N ARG A 212 -16.14 17.89 -2.54
CA ARG A 212 -15.08 18.50 -1.74
C ARG A 212 -14.32 17.48 -0.90
N VAL A 213 -15.04 16.48 -0.42
CA VAL A 213 -14.50 15.34 0.32
C VAL A 213 -13.68 14.48 -0.62
N VAL A 214 -14.24 14.17 -1.79
CA VAL A 214 -13.57 13.39 -2.84
C VAL A 214 -12.22 14.03 -3.19
N ILE A 215 -12.17 15.34 -3.41
CA ILE A 215 -10.90 16.02 -3.71
C ILE A 215 -9.88 15.86 -2.56
N GLY A 216 -10.31 16.04 -1.31
CA GLY A 216 -9.44 15.86 -0.14
C GLY A 216 -8.89 14.44 -0.03
N SER A 217 -9.74 13.43 -0.24
CA SER A 217 -9.34 12.02 -0.28
C SER A 217 -8.37 11.73 -1.42
N VAL A 218 -8.66 12.22 -2.64
CA VAL A 218 -7.81 12.01 -3.82
C VAL A 218 -6.40 12.55 -3.56
N VAL A 219 -6.29 13.77 -3.02
CA VAL A 219 -5.00 14.37 -2.72
C VAL A 219 -4.28 13.56 -1.64
N SER A 220 -4.96 13.22 -0.55
CA SER A 220 -4.37 12.49 0.58
C SER A 220 -3.84 11.11 0.15
N PHE A 221 -4.66 10.31 -0.54
CA PHE A 221 -4.27 8.99 -1.01
C PHE A 221 -3.25 9.05 -2.15
N THR A 222 -3.29 10.07 -3.01
CA THR A 222 -2.24 10.31 -4.01
C THR A 222 -0.89 10.55 -3.34
N ASP A 223 -0.84 11.37 -2.29
CA ASP A 223 0.39 11.69 -1.57
C ASP A 223 0.92 10.47 -0.79
N MET A 224 0.03 9.69 -0.15
CA MET A 224 0.42 8.44 0.51
C MET A 224 0.93 7.40 -0.50
N GLY A 225 0.22 7.23 -1.62
CA GLY A 225 0.63 6.36 -2.71
C GLY A 225 1.95 6.79 -3.34
N LEU A 226 2.22 8.10 -3.41
CA LEU A 226 3.49 8.64 -3.88
C LEU A 226 4.62 8.33 -2.90
N LEU A 227 4.39 8.51 -1.59
CA LEU A 227 5.35 8.18 -0.55
C LEU A 227 5.71 6.69 -0.58
N LEU A 228 4.71 5.80 -0.61
CA LEU A 228 4.94 4.36 -0.74
C LEU A 228 5.67 4.02 -2.04
N GLY A 229 5.34 4.67 -3.15
CA GLY A 229 5.99 4.43 -4.44
C GLY A 229 7.46 4.88 -4.46
N ILE A 230 7.80 6.00 -3.81
CA ILE A 230 9.19 6.42 -3.57
C ILE A 230 9.91 5.38 -2.72
N LEU A 231 9.28 4.90 -1.64
CA LEU A 231 9.83 3.87 -0.76
C LEU A 231 10.03 2.54 -1.52
N LEU A 232 9.13 2.17 -2.44
CA LEU A 232 9.26 0.99 -3.31
C LEU A 232 10.51 1.11 -4.21
N LEU A 233 10.67 2.24 -4.89
CA LEU A 233 11.83 2.47 -5.76
C LEU A 233 13.15 2.52 -4.97
N ARG A 234 13.10 3.06 -3.74
CA ARG A 234 14.25 3.17 -2.85
C ARG A 234 14.69 1.82 -2.28
N THR A 235 13.75 1.02 -1.83
CA THR A 235 14.00 -0.29 -1.20
C THR A 235 14.17 -1.41 -2.21
N ARG A 236 13.56 -1.26 -3.39
CA ARG A 236 13.46 -2.27 -4.45
C ARG A 236 12.90 -3.61 -3.95
N ASN A 237 12.01 -3.56 -2.96
CA ASN A 237 11.47 -4.75 -2.31
C ASN A 237 9.93 -4.65 -2.23
N LEU A 238 9.25 -5.22 -3.23
CA LEU A 238 7.78 -5.20 -3.31
C LEU A 238 7.13 -5.86 -2.08
N LEU A 239 7.62 -7.02 -1.65
CA LEU A 239 7.05 -7.73 -0.49
C LEU A 239 7.14 -6.91 0.79
N MET A 240 8.24 -6.19 0.98
CA MET A 240 8.39 -5.30 2.14
C MET A 240 7.38 -4.15 2.09
N LEU A 241 7.11 -3.59 0.91
CA LEU A 241 6.13 -2.52 0.77
C LEU A 241 4.70 -3.03 1.00
N ILE A 242 4.35 -4.19 0.45
CA ILE A 242 3.08 -4.87 0.74
C ILE A 242 2.91 -5.01 2.26
N MET A 243 3.92 -5.54 2.95
CA MET A 243 3.87 -5.72 4.40
C MET A 243 3.77 -4.40 5.17
N VAL A 244 4.45 -3.33 4.72
CA VAL A 244 4.39 -2.02 5.38
C VAL A 244 3.02 -1.39 5.19
N HIS A 245 2.45 -1.47 3.99
CA HIS A 245 1.13 -0.96 3.66
C HIS A 245 0.06 -1.69 4.49
N SER A 246 -0.04 -3.02 4.36
CA SER A 246 -0.98 -3.82 5.16
C SER A 246 -0.84 -3.60 6.65
N PHE A 247 0.39 -3.54 7.16
CA PHE A 247 0.61 -3.36 8.60
C PHE A 247 0.21 -1.97 9.08
N TYR A 248 0.37 -0.93 8.25
CA TYR A 248 -0.10 0.40 8.57
C TYR A 248 -1.63 0.46 8.61
N ASP A 249 -2.31 -0.12 7.63
CA ASP A 249 -3.78 -0.13 7.57
C ASP A 249 -4.37 -0.92 8.74
N ILE A 250 -3.86 -2.13 9.01
CA ILE A 250 -4.24 -2.95 10.17
C ILE A 250 -4.06 -2.17 11.48
N MET A 251 -2.96 -1.43 11.65
CA MET A 251 -2.75 -0.64 12.87
C MET A 251 -3.71 0.54 12.96
N THR A 252 -4.05 1.16 11.82
CA THR A 252 -5.05 2.22 11.74
C THR A 252 -6.42 1.65 12.15
N THR A 253 -6.88 0.57 11.53
CA THR A 253 -8.12 -0.15 11.87
C THR A 253 -8.15 -0.63 13.32
N ALA A 254 -7.04 -1.13 13.86
CA ALA A 254 -6.95 -1.47 15.27
C ALA A 254 -7.09 -0.23 16.18
N SER A 255 -6.61 0.94 15.72
CA SER A 255 -6.78 2.20 16.42
C SER A 255 -8.26 2.61 16.51
N TRP A 256 -9.03 2.33 15.46
CA TRP A 256 -10.48 2.53 15.41
C TRP A 256 -11.23 1.58 16.35
N TYR A 257 -10.99 0.27 16.25
CA TYR A 257 -11.76 -0.74 16.98
C TYR A 257 -11.44 -0.83 18.47
N TYR A 258 -10.17 -0.62 18.87
CA TYR A 258 -9.72 -0.97 20.21
C TYR A 258 -9.23 0.22 21.03
N SER A 259 -8.46 1.13 20.44
CA SER A 259 -7.91 2.29 21.16
C SER A 259 -7.29 3.28 20.19
N HIS A 260 -7.72 4.55 20.26
CA HIS A 260 -7.31 5.66 19.38
C HIS A 260 -5.79 5.93 19.29
N TYR A 261 -4.99 5.33 20.17
CA TYR A 261 -3.53 5.49 20.18
C TYR A 261 -2.77 4.22 19.74
N THR A 262 -3.46 3.21 19.23
CA THR A 262 -2.85 1.89 18.94
C THR A 262 -1.73 1.98 17.91
N ASP A 263 -1.99 2.68 16.81
CA ASP A 263 -1.05 2.95 15.74
C ASP A 263 0.18 3.74 16.23
N MET A 264 -0.04 4.80 17.02
CA MET A 264 1.03 5.62 17.59
C MET A 264 1.90 4.84 18.59
N LEU A 265 1.29 4.04 19.47
CA LEU A 265 2.01 3.19 20.42
C LEU A 265 2.82 2.11 19.69
N CYS A 266 2.25 1.50 18.64
CA CYS A 266 2.95 0.53 17.82
C CYS A 266 4.16 1.14 17.12
N ALA A 267 4.00 2.32 16.52
CA ALA A 267 5.10 3.07 15.90
C ALA A 267 6.21 3.40 16.92
N ALA A 268 5.86 3.78 18.14
CA ALA A 268 6.83 4.02 19.22
C ALA A 268 7.60 2.75 19.61
N ILE A 269 6.93 1.61 19.70
CA ILE A 269 7.58 0.30 19.95
C ILE A 269 8.54 -0.04 18.80
N ILE A 270 8.10 0.10 17.55
CA ILE A 270 8.93 -0.16 16.36
C ILE A 270 10.14 0.78 16.33
N PHE A 271 9.98 2.04 16.74
CA PHE A 271 11.08 2.99 16.87
C PHE A 271 12.12 2.54 17.89
N ILE A 272 11.69 2.09 19.07
CA ILE A 272 12.60 1.54 20.09
C ILE A 272 13.33 0.31 19.55
N VAL A 273 12.61 -0.63 18.93
CA VAL A 273 13.21 -1.83 18.30
C VAL A 273 14.24 -1.43 17.25
N PHE A 274 13.92 -0.45 16.39
CA PHE A 274 14.83 0.08 15.39
C PHE A 274 16.11 0.63 16.01
N LEU A 275 16.02 1.45 17.07
CA LEU A 275 17.18 2.02 17.76
C LEU A 275 18.07 0.93 18.37
N VAL A 276 17.46 -0.04 19.06
CA VAL A 276 18.19 -1.17 19.67
C VAL A 276 18.91 -1.98 18.61
N LEU A 277 18.21 -2.37 17.54
CA LEU A 277 18.79 -3.15 16.46
C LEU A 277 19.86 -2.36 15.71
N ARG A 278 19.67 -1.06 15.48
CA ARG A 278 20.67 -0.23 14.80
C ARG A 278 21.94 -0.11 15.65
N GLY A 279 21.77 0.04 16.97
CA GLY A 279 22.86 0.08 17.93
C GLY A 279 23.76 -1.16 17.89
N ARG A 280 23.18 -2.37 17.95
CA ARG A 280 24.01 -3.60 17.89
C ARG A 280 24.58 -3.88 16.48
N GLU A 281 23.99 -3.37 15.40
CA GLU A 281 24.52 -3.52 14.03
C GLU A 281 25.81 -2.70 13.91
N ASN A 282 25.76 -1.44 14.35
CA ASN A 282 26.90 -0.54 14.37
C ASN A 282 28.05 -1.09 15.24
N ARG A 283 27.74 -1.68 16.41
CA ARG A 283 28.76 -2.33 17.26
C ARG A 283 29.41 -3.53 16.56
N SER A 284 28.61 -4.38 15.92
CA SER A 284 29.12 -5.56 15.19
C SER A 284 30.02 -5.15 14.01
N GLN A 285 29.64 -4.12 13.25
CA GLN A 285 30.46 -3.59 12.17
C GLN A 285 31.79 -3.01 12.68
N LYS A 286 31.76 -2.23 13.77
CA LYS A 286 32.98 -1.72 14.40
C LYS A 286 33.92 -2.83 14.86
N MET A 287 33.39 -3.91 15.45
CA MET A 287 34.19 -5.06 15.86
C MET A 287 34.83 -5.79 14.68
N LYS A 288 34.11 -5.96 13.56
CA LYS A 288 34.67 -6.57 12.34
C LYS A 288 35.80 -5.74 11.75
N LEU A 289 35.59 -4.43 11.63
CA LEU A 289 36.61 -3.50 11.13
C LEU A 289 37.85 -3.47 12.03
N ALA A 290 37.67 -3.54 13.37
CA ALA A 290 38.78 -3.62 14.31
C ALA A 290 39.57 -4.93 14.20
N ALA A 291 38.89 -6.06 13.93
CA ALA A 291 39.53 -7.35 13.71
C ALA A 291 40.32 -7.40 12.38
N GLU A 292 39.77 -6.82 11.31
CA GLU A 292 40.42 -6.74 9.99
C GLU A 292 41.60 -5.75 9.98
N GLY A 293 41.51 -4.66 10.77
CA GLY A 293 42.59 -3.68 10.93
C GLY A 293 43.74 -4.11 11.85
N GLN A 294 43.63 -5.23 12.55
CA GLN A 294 44.72 -5.83 13.34
C GLN A 294 45.50 -6.91 12.58
N THR A 295 45.10 -7.21 11.34
CA THR A 295 45.73 -8.19 10.45
C THR A 295 46.56 -7.58 9.32
N ALA A 296 46.76 -6.26 9.32
CA ALA A 296 47.62 -5.53 8.40
C ALA A 296 48.85 -4.95 9.13
#